data_AF-A0A3N5PC05-F1
#
_entry.id   AF-A0A3N5PC05-F1
#
_cell.length_a   1.000
_cell.length_b   1.000
_cell.length_c   1.000
_cell.angle_alpha   90.00
_cell.angle_beta   90.00
_cell.angle_gamma   90.00
#
_symmetry.space_group_name_H-M   'P 1'
#
loop_
_entity.id
_entity.type
_entity.pdbx_description
1 polymer ?
#
loop_
_entity_poly.entity_id
_entity_poly.type
_entity_poly.pdbx_seq_one_letter_code
_entity_poly.pdbx_strand_id
1 'polypeptide(L)'
;MLESALGEELFAKGLKEFIARWNGKHPTPWDFFYTFEDVTKQDLNWFWNPWFFESHIPDLAIKEIKTENVKTKILIENVGNLPVPIDLTLTHEDGSQTKLLAPTSIWENGNKEVWVDADVKSKVKLVELLNKNIPDADANNNKLIAKD
;
A
#
# COMPACT_ATOMS: atom_id res chain seq x y z
N MET A 1 4.71 0.71 -6.47
CA MET A 1 4.35 1.64 -5.37
C MET A 1 3.61 2.85 -5.93
N LEU A 2 4.24 3.73 -6.72
CA LEU A 2 3.53 4.89 -7.32
C LEU A 2 2.33 4.49 -8.20
N GLU A 3 2.48 3.48 -9.06
CA GLU A 3 1.36 2.96 -9.86
C GLU A 3 0.20 2.48 -8.99
N SER A 4 0.48 1.90 -7.82
CA SER A 4 -0.57 1.50 -6.87
C SER A 4 -1.25 2.71 -6.24
N ALA A 5 -0.53 3.82 -6.01
CA ALA A 5 -1.14 5.06 -5.52
C ALA A 5 -2.06 5.71 -6.56
N LEU A 6 -1.63 5.75 -7.82
CA LEU A 6 -2.31 6.49 -8.89
C LEU A 6 -3.33 5.65 -9.69
N GLY A 7 -3.17 4.33 -9.68
CA GLY A 7 -3.82 3.43 -10.63
C GLY A 7 -3.13 3.41 -11.99
N GLU A 8 -3.42 2.36 -12.77
CA GLU A 8 -2.79 2.06 -14.06
C GLU A 8 -2.93 3.21 -15.07
N GLU A 9 -4.13 3.77 -15.22
CA GLU A 9 -4.43 4.77 -16.25
C GLU A 9 -3.63 6.07 -16.05
N LEU A 10 -3.69 6.63 -14.83
CA LEU A 10 -2.99 7.87 -14.50
C LEU A 10 -1.48 7.68 -14.51
N PHE A 11 -1.00 6.55 -13.99
CA PHE A 11 0.42 6.21 -14.03
C PHE A 11 0.94 6.09 -15.48
N ALA A 12 0.23 5.37 -16.34
CA ALA A 12 0.60 5.20 -17.73
C ALA A 12 0.59 6.54 -18.49
N LYS A 13 -0.37 7.42 -18.20
CA LYS A 13 -0.42 8.77 -18.77
C LYS A 13 0.77 9.62 -18.31
N GLY A 14 1.09 9.62 -17.02
CA GLY A 14 2.24 10.34 -16.45
C GLY A 14 3.57 9.86 -17.04
N LEU A 15 3.75 8.54 -17.15
CA LEU A 15 4.95 7.95 -17.71
C LEU A 15 5.13 8.29 -19.19
N LYS A 16 4.07 8.21 -20.00
CA LYS A 16 4.11 8.60 -21.43
C LYS A 16 4.48 10.07 -21.60
N GLU A 17 3.90 10.95 -20.80
CA GLU A 17 4.19 12.38 -20.86
C GLU A 17 5.63 12.67 -20.44
N PHE A 18 6.14 12.01 -19.38
CA PHE A 18 7.53 12.14 -18.96
C PHE A 18 8.49 11.74 -20.08
N ILE A 19 8.27 10.59 -20.70
CA ILE A 19 9.07 10.14 -21.84
C ILE A 19 9.01 11.16 -22.98
N ALA A 20 7.82 11.68 -23.32
CA ALA A 20 7.67 12.66 -24.39
C ALA A 20 8.43 13.98 -24.11
N ARG A 21 8.34 14.51 -22.87
CA ARG A 21 9.01 15.76 -22.47
C ARG A 21 10.53 15.64 -22.44
N TRP A 22 11.03 14.48 -22.02
CA TRP A 22 12.44 14.26 -21.68
C TRP A 22 13.19 13.35 -22.64
N ASN A 23 12.57 12.93 -23.74
CA ASN A 23 13.23 12.15 -24.78
C ASN A 23 14.50 12.86 -25.30
N GLY A 24 15.63 12.14 -25.25
CA GLY A 24 16.94 12.68 -25.64
C GLY A 24 17.54 13.71 -24.69
N LYS A 25 17.01 13.85 -23.46
CA LYS A 25 17.51 14.77 -22.42
C LYS A 25 17.99 13.99 -21.18
N HIS A 26 18.57 14.70 -20.22
CA HIS A 26 19.00 14.17 -18.92
C HIS A 26 18.12 14.72 -17.79
N PRO A 27 16.92 14.15 -17.57
CA PRO A 27 16.03 14.58 -16.51
C PRO A 27 16.62 14.28 -15.13
N THR A 28 16.35 15.18 -14.19
CA THR A 28 16.54 14.98 -12.76
C THR A 28 15.31 14.33 -12.13
N PRO A 29 15.37 13.85 -10.87
CA PRO A 29 14.18 13.36 -10.17
C PRO A 29 13.04 14.39 -10.13
N TRP A 30 13.35 15.68 -9.99
CA TRP A 30 12.37 16.77 -9.99
C TRP A 30 11.55 16.83 -11.28
N ASP A 31 12.18 16.57 -12.41
CA ASP A 31 11.52 16.55 -13.72
C ASP A 31 10.49 15.42 -13.82
N PHE A 32 10.76 14.29 -13.16
CA PHE A 32 9.82 13.17 -13.03
C PHE A 32 8.66 13.54 -12.10
N PHE A 33 8.96 14.05 -10.90
CA PHE A 33 7.93 14.43 -9.91
C PHE A 33 6.97 15.46 -10.49
N TYR A 34 7.50 16.56 -11.04
CA TYR A 34 6.68 17.63 -11.62
C TYR A 34 5.89 17.17 -12.85
N THR A 35 6.42 16.24 -13.66
CA THR A 35 5.63 15.69 -14.77
C THR A 35 4.44 14.88 -14.25
N PHE A 36 4.64 14.05 -13.23
CA PHE A 36 3.54 13.28 -12.65
C PHE A 36 2.49 14.19 -12.00
N GLU A 37 2.89 15.15 -11.16
CA GLU A 37 1.95 16.09 -10.53
C GLU A 37 1.20 16.94 -11.55
N ASP A 38 1.86 17.39 -12.62
CA ASP A 38 1.21 18.13 -13.70
C ASP A 38 0.20 17.26 -14.46
N VAL A 39 0.47 15.97 -14.69
CA VAL A 39 -0.44 15.09 -15.42
C VAL A 39 -1.62 14.64 -14.56
N THR A 40 -1.37 14.30 -13.30
CA THR A 40 -2.40 13.81 -12.37
C THR A 40 -3.22 14.93 -11.76
N LYS A 41 -2.69 16.16 -11.72
CA LYS A 41 -3.25 17.31 -11.01
C LYS A 41 -3.40 17.05 -9.50
N GLN A 42 -2.51 16.23 -8.95
CA GLN A 42 -2.45 15.87 -7.53
C GLN A 42 -1.15 16.35 -6.91
N ASP A 43 -1.19 16.72 -5.64
CA ASP A 43 0.01 16.91 -4.81
C ASP A 43 0.50 15.52 -4.37
N LEU A 44 1.69 15.13 -4.83
CA LEU A 44 2.26 13.81 -4.57
C LEU A 44 3.43 13.88 -3.58
N ASN A 45 3.63 15.00 -2.89
CA ASN A 45 4.69 15.16 -1.89
C ASN A 45 4.59 14.15 -0.75
N TRP A 46 3.38 13.73 -0.38
CA TRP A 46 3.15 12.66 0.60
C TRP A 46 3.81 11.34 0.19
N PHE A 47 3.99 11.11 -1.12
CA PHE A 47 4.68 9.96 -1.67
C PHE A 47 6.17 10.27 -1.92
N TRP A 48 6.51 11.40 -2.54
CA TRP A 48 7.89 11.71 -2.90
C TRP A 48 8.81 11.87 -1.69
N ASN A 49 8.35 12.54 -0.63
CA ASN A 49 9.18 12.83 0.54
C ASN A 49 9.67 11.55 1.24
N PRO A 50 8.78 10.62 1.65
CA PRO A 50 9.21 9.35 2.22
C PRO A 50 10.13 8.52 1.33
N TRP A 51 9.90 8.53 0.01
CA TRP A 51 10.60 7.68 -0.93
C TRP A 51 11.98 8.19 -1.36
N PHE A 52 12.19 9.50 -1.43
CA PHE A 52 13.39 10.10 -2.02
C PHE A 52 14.19 11.00 -1.08
N PHE A 53 13.55 11.54 -0.04
CA PHE A 53 14.14 12.60 0.79
C PHE A 53 14.24 12.23 2.28
N GLU A 54 13.53 11.19 2.72
CA GLU A 54 13.52 10.73 4.11
C GLU A 54 14.18 9.35 4.25
N SER A 55 14.61 9.03 5.46
CA SER A 55 15.23 7.72 5.79
C SER A 55 14.18 6.75 6.34
N HIS A 56 13.15 6.47 5.52
CA HIS A 56 12.08 5.53 5.85
C HIS A 56 12.33 4.16 5.23
N ILE A 57 11.77 3.13 5.85
CA ILE A 57 11.91 1.74 5.41
C ILE A 57 10.52 1.15 5.16
N PRO A 58 10.37 0.20 4.22
CA PRO A 58 9.11 -0.50 4.06
C PRO A 58 8.94 -1.50 5.22
N ASP A 59 8.05 -1.22 6.14
CA ASP A 59 7.70 -2.11 7.26
C ASP A 59 6.25 -1.85 7.65
N LEU A 60 5.38 -2.84 7.41
CA LEU A 60 3.99 -2.81 7.84
C LEU A 60 3.74 -3.91 8.88
N ALA A 61 2.85 -3.66 9.84
CA ALA A 61 2.51 -4.63 10.88
C ALA A 61 1.01 -4.86 10.98
N ILE A 62 0.60 -6.10 11.26
CA ILE A 62 -0.78 -6.40 11.69
C ILE A 62 -0.88 -6.12 13.19
N LYS A 63 -1.61 -5.07 13.57
CA LYS A 63 -1.81 -4.70 14.98
C LYS A 63 -2.94 -5.47 15.64
N GLU A 64 -4.07 -5.54 14.96
CA GLU A 64 -5.32 -6.00 15.55
C GLU A 64 -6.24 -6.59 14.49
N ILE A 65 -6.99 -7.63 14.87
CA ILE A 65 -8.10 -8.16 14.10
C ILE A 65 -9.35 -8.05 14.98
N LYS A 66 -10.39 -7.38 14.47
CA LYS A 66 -11.72 -7.32 15.08
C LYS A 66 -12.71 -8.06 14.21
N THR A 67 -13.39 -9.05 14.78
CA THR A 67 -14.40 -9.82 14.07
C THR A 67 -15.74 -9.65 14.77
N GLU A 68 -16.71 -9.12 14.04
CA GLU A 68 -18.11 -9.03 14.47
C GLU A 68 -19.00 -9.74 13.44
N ASN A 69 -19.45 -10.96 13.77
CA ASN A 69 -20.16 -11.85 12.86
C ASN A 69 -19.36 -12.14 11.57
N VAL A 70 -19.80 -11.59 10.44
CA VAL A 70 -19.20 -11.74 9.10
C VAL A 70 -18.37 -10.51 8.68
N LYS A 71 -18.27 -9.50 9.54
CA LYS A 71 -17.44 -8.33 9.31
C LYS A 71 -16.14 -8.48 10.06
N THR A 72 -15.04 -8.52 9.34
CA THR A 72 -13.69 -8.51 9.92
C THR A 72 -13.03 -7.19 9.59
N LYS A 73 -12.37 -6.57 10.57
CA LYS A 73 -11.54 -5.38 10.39
C LYS A 73 -10.12 -5.71 10.83
N ILE A 74 -9.15 -5.36 10.00
CA ILE A 74 -7.73 -5.59 10.26
C ILE A 74 -7.06 -4.23 10.39
N LEU A 75 -6.47 -3.94 11.55
CA LEU A 75 -5.67 -2.74 11.78
C LEU A 75 -4.26 -2.98 11.29
N ILE A 76 -3.83 -2.18 10.32
CA ILE A 76 -2.48 -2.20 9.79
C ILE A 76 -1.76 -0.92 10.22
N GLU A 77 -0.56 -1.08 10.77
CA GLU A 77 0.36 0.02 11.08
C GLU A 77 1.46 0.09 10.01
N ASN A 78 1.81 1.30 9.59
CA ASN A 78 3.03 1.59 8.84
C ASN A 78 4.16 1.95 9.81
N VAL A 79 4.87 0.92 10.29
CA VAL A 79 5.95 1.03 11.28
C VAL A 79 7.12 1.82 10.69
N GLY A 80 7.48 1.49 9.46
CA GLY A 80 8.65 2.03 8.77
C GLY A 80 8.46 3.42 8.18
N ASN A 81 7.21 3.94 8.19
CA ASN A 81 6.76 5.22 7.66
C ASN A 81 6.95 5.38 6.13
N LEU A 82 7.28 4.32 5.41
CA LEU A 82 7.34 4.34 3.94
C LEU A 82 5.98 3.91 3.37
N PRO A 83 5.30 4.73 2.56
CA PRO A 83 3.99 4.37 2.03
C PRO A 83 4.14 3.27 0.97
N VAL A 84 3.60 2.09 1.30
CA VAL A 84 3.55 0.88 0.45
C VAL A 84 2.12 0.33 0.41
N PRO A 85 1.70 -0.39 -0.65
CA PRO A 85 0.36 -0.97 -0.70
C PRO A 85 0.19 -2.07 0.35
N ILE A 86 -1.05 -2.31 0.74
CA ILE A 86 -1.41 -3.38 1.66
C ILE A 86 -1.96 -4.55 0.84
N ASP A 87 -1.29 -5.71 0.89
CA ASP A 87 -1.81 -6.97 0.37
C ASP A 87 -2.07 -7.89 1.56
N LEU A 88 -3.31 -8.31 1.75
CA LEU A 88 -3.72 -9.20 2.83
C LEU A 88 -4.26 -10.50 2.25
N THR A 89 -3.80 -11.61 2.82
CA THR A 89 -4.39 -12.93 2.60
C THR A 89 -5.03 -13.42 3.89
N LEU A 90 -6.35 -13.56 3.86
CA LEU A 90 -7.16 -14.07 4.97
C LEU A 90 -7.44 -15.54 4.70
N THR A 91 -7.01 -16.43 5.60
CA THR A 91 -7.38 -17.84 5.57
C THR A 91 -8.55 -18.08 6.52
N HIS A 92 -9.62 -18.66 6.00
CA HIS A 92 -10.85 -18.93 6.74
C HIS A 92 -10.82 -20.31 7.41
N GLU A 93 -11.72 -20.55 8.37
CA GLU A 93 -11.86 -21.85 9.04
C GLU A 93 -12.22 -23.00 8.09
N ASP A 94 -12.96 -22.70 7.02
CA ASP A 94 -13.34 -23.67 5.97
C ASP A 94 -12.20 -23.97 4.98
N GLY A 95 -11.03 -23.35 5.16
CA GLY A 95 -9.86 -23.48 4.30
C GLY A 95 -9.87 -22.60 3.05
N SER A 96 -10.95 -21.85 2.79
CA SER A 96 -10.96 -20.86 1.73
C SER A 96 -10.03 -19.69 2.04
N GLN A 97 -9.67 -18.91 1.01
CA GLN A 97 -8.85 -17.72 1.15
C GLN A 97 -9.52 -16.51 0.52
N THR A 98 -9.48 -15.37 1.21
CA THR A 98 -9.87 -14.07 0.68
C THR A 98 -8.64 -13.17 0.58
N LYS A 99 -8.45 -12.53 -0.58
CA LYS A 99 -7.40 -11.54 -0.77
C LYS A 99 -7.97 -10.14 -0.75
N LEU A 100 -7.30 -9.24 -0.04
CA LEU A 100 -7.64 -7.82 0.00
C LEU A 100 -6.42 -7.02 -0.43
N LEU A 101 -6.66 -6.05 -1.29
CA LEU A 101 -5.63 -5.13 -1.76
C LEU A 101 -6.08 -3.71 -1.46
N ALA A 102 -5.31 -2.99 -0.66
CA ALA A 102 -5.46 -1.56 -0.51
C ALA A 102 -4.32 -0.84 -1.24
N PRO A 103 -4.63 0.15 -2.09
CA PRO A 103 -3.63 0.90 -2.82
C PRO A 103 -2.73 1.71 -1.88
N THR A 104 -1.54 2.08 -2.35
CA THR A 104 -0.62 2.94 -1.60
C THR A 104 -1.25 4.30 -1.19
N SER A 105 -2.24 4.78 -1.93
CA SER A 105 -3.00 6.01 -1.60
C SER A 105 -3.78 5.93 -0.29
N ILE A 106 -3.92 4.76 0.34
CA ILE A 106 -4.49 4.64 1.69
C ILE A 106 -3.72 5.46 2.74
N TRP A 107 -2.44 5.78 2.48
CA TRP A 107 -1.57 6.57 3.34
C TRP A 107 -1.52 8.07 3.00
N GLU A 108 -2.23 8.53 1.96
CA GLU A 108 -2.15 9.91 1.43
C GLU A 108 -2.43 10.99 2.49
N ASN A 109 -3.31 10.69 3.46
CA ASN A 109 -3.65 11.62 4.54
C ASN A 109 -2.63 11.63 5.70
N GLY A 110 -1.50 10.94 5.57
CA GLY A 110 -0.44 10.89 6.59
C GLY A 110 -0.76 10.02 7.81
N ASN A 111 -1.79 9.17 7.72
CA ASN A 111 -2.13 8.22 8.78
C ASN A 111 -1.01 7.20 8.97
N LYS A 112 -0.70 6.84 10.22
CA LYS A 112 0.21 5.72 10.52
C LYS A 112 -0.51 4.38 10.65
N GLU A 113 -1.80 4.41 10.88
CA GLU A 113 -2.63 3.23 11.08
C GLU A 113 -3.90 3.35 10.25
N VAL A 114 -4.32 2.23 9.65
CA VAL A 114 -5.54 2.17 8.82
C VAL A 114 -6.27 0.87 9.06
N TRP A 115 -7.61 0.94 9.08
CA TRP A 115 -8.47 -0.22 9.13
C TRP A 115 -8.76 -0.71 7.71
N VAL A 116 -8.50 -1.98 7.45
CA VAL A 116 -8.93 -2.66 6.23
C VAL A 116 -10.13 -3.55 6.56
N ASP A 117 -11.27 -3.20 5.97
CA ASP A 117 -12.52 -3.91 6.16
C ASP A 117 -12.62 -5.12 5.20
N ALA A 118 -13.13 -6.23 5.72
CA ALA A 118 -13.32 -7.47 5.00
C ALA A 118 -14.72 -8.04 5.28
N ASP A 119 -15.55 -8.08 4.25
CA ASP A 119 -16.82 -8.81 4.28
C ASP A 119 -16.56 -10.28 3.92
N VAL A 120 -16.59 -11.14 4.93
CA VAL A 120 -16.18 -12.54 4.82
C VAL A 120 -17.35 -13.49 5.03
N LYS A 121 -17.37 -14.61 4.29
CA LYS A 121 -18.45 -15.60 4.40
C LYS A 121 -18.27 -16.58 5.55
N SER A 122 -17.05 -16.69 6.05
CA SER A 122 -16.63 -17.61 7.09
C SER A 122 -15.65 -16.91 8.03
N LYS A 123 -15.59 -17.35 9.29
CA LYS A 123 -14.68 -16.79 10.28
C LYS A 123 -13.24 -16.84 9.77
N VAL A 124 -12.51 -15.75 9.99
CA VAL A 124 -11.08 -15.67 9.66
C VAL A 124 -10.31 -16.38 10.75
N LYS A 125 -9.37 -17.24 10.36
CA LYS A 125 -8.48 -17.98 11.26
C LYS A 125 -7.09 -17.35 11.30
N LEU A 126 -6.58 -16.93 10.15
CA LEU A 126 -5.22 -16.39 9.99
C LEU A 126 -5.26 -15.23 9.01
N VAL A 127 -4.53 -14.18 9.34
CA VAL A 127 -4.25 -13.06 8.44
C VAL A 127 -2.75 -13.00 8.20
N GLU A 128 -2.38 -12.93 6.92
CA GLU A 128 -1.01 -12.73 6.46
C GLU A 128 -0.94 -11.42 5.66
N LEU A 129 0.06 -10.60 5.96
CA LEU A 129 0.36 -9.33 5.32
C LEU A 129 1.49 -9.51 4.29
N LEU A 130 1.38 -8.76 3.21
CA LEU A 130 2.29 -8.66 2.07
C LEU A 130 2.40 -9.93 1.22
N ASN A 131 2.63 -9.72 -0.07
CA ASN A 131 3.08 -10.77 -0.98
C ASN A 131 4.59 -10.65 -1.23
N LYS A 132 5.18 -11.66 -1.91
CA LYS A 132 6.63 -11.72 -2.18
C LYS A 132 7.20 -10.53 -2.99
N ASN A 133 6.35 -9.69 -3.57
CA ASN A 133 6.74 -8.56 -4.42
C ASN A 133 6.72 -7.22 -3.67
N ILE A 134 6.25 -7.18 -2.43
CA ILE A 134 6.27 -5.98 -1.58
C ILE A 134 7.41 -6.15 -0.58
N PRO A 135 8.45 -5.30 -0.62
CA PRO A 135 9.53 -5.33 0.36
C PRO A 135 8.99 -5.09 1.78
N ASP A 136 9.63 -5.71 2.76
CA ASP A 136 9.29 -5.56 4.17
C ASP A 136 10.53 -5.79 5.05
N ALA A 137 10.72 -4.96 6.06
CA ALA A 137 11.91 -4.99 6.90
C ALA A 137 11.79 -5.98 8.08
N ASP A 138 10.58 -6.31 8.56
CA ASP A 138 10.36 -7.21 9.68
C ASP A 138 9.22 -8.21 9.43
N ALA A 139 9.57 -9.37 8.88
CA ALA A 139 8.59 -10.41 8.61
C ALA A 139 7.87 -11.00 9.85
N ASN A 140 8.32 -10.71 11.07
CA ASN A 140 7.73 -11.29 12.29
C ASN A 140 6.37 -10.68 12.66
N ASN A 141 6.08 -9.47 12.18
CA ASN A 141 4.85 -8.74 12.46
C ASN A 141 3.76 -8.91 11.35
N ASN A 142 4.08 -9.70 10.31
CA ASN A 142 3.24 -9.89 9.12
C ASN A 142 2.18 -10.98 9.25
N LYS A 143 2.09 -11.67 10.39
CA LYS A 143 1.14 -12.76 10.60
C LYS A 143 0.45 -12.63 11.94
N LEU A 144 -0.88 -12.72 11.93
CA LEU A 144 -1.67 -12.73 13.16
C LEU A 144 -2.78 -13.77 13.05
N ILE A 145 -2.84 -14.65 14.06
CA ILE A 145 -3.93 -15.60 14.24
C ILE A 145 -5.12 -14.83 14.81
N ALA A 146 -6.27 -14.92 14.14
CA ALA A 146 -7.50 -14.32 14.64
C ALA A 146 -7.93 -15.03 15.92
N LYS A 147 -8.35 -14.27 16.93
CA LYS A 147 -8.90 -14.81 18.17
C LYS A 147 -10.40 -15.03 18.00
N ASP A 148 -10.91 -16.07 18.66
CA ASP A 148 -12.34 -16.46 18.66
C ASP A 148 -13.27 -15.39 19.26
#